data_AF-A0A7W9AW12-F1
#
_entry.id   AF-A0A7W9AW12-F1
#
_cell.length_a   1.000
_cell.length_b   1.000
_cell.length_c   1.000
_cell.angle_alpha   90.00
_cell.angle_beta   90.00
_cell.angle_gamma   90.00
#
_symmetry.space_group_name_H-M   'P 1'
#
loop_
_entity.id
_entity.type
_entity.pdbx_description
1 polymer ?
#
loop_
_entity_poly.entity_id
_entity_poly.type
_entity_poly.pdbx_seq_one_letter_code
_entity_poly.pdbx_strand_id
1 'polypeptide(L)'
;MNTHERLLLDTCIVSQFAYKNPPTELITWVKTFPDIYFAISISTVIEIQKGIENLRSCGSARADALEEWLDQLIASDLLCLNHDVKTARIIGRMISIPALKSLWIPDPNSKKPKLGQDLQIAAASIRYGIPIATANISDFLQIHEWFELPGLCNPITDTWHVGDFNPSIKA
;
A
#
# COMPACT_ATOMS: atom_id res chain seq x y z
N MET A 1 -4.10 17.15 11.85
CA MET A 1 -4.95 16.54 10.81
C MET A 1 -5.45 15.21 11.33
N ASN A 2 -6.73 14.88 11.13
CA ASN A 2 -7.26 13.60 11.60
C ASN A 2 -6.72 12.49 10.68
N THR A 3 -6.35 11.33 11.23
CA THR A 3 -5.80 10.23 10.41
C THR A 3 -6.78 9.79 9.32
N HIS A 4 -8.09 9.92 9.58
CA HIS A 4 -9.18 9.60 8.64
C HIS A 4 -9.22 10.46 7.37
N GLU A 5 -8.51 11.59 7.34
CA GLU A 5 -8.42 12.47 6.17
C GLU A 5 -7.22 12.07 5.29
N ARG A 6 -6.90 10.77 5.17
CA ARG A 6 -5.74 10.31 4.40
C ARG A 6 -6.06 9.16 3.46
N LEU A 7 -5.22 9.01 2.44
CA LEU A 7 -5.17 7.88 1.53
C LEU A 7 -3.94 7.03 1.84
N LEU A 8 -4.17 5.74 2.10
CA LEU A 8 -3.13 4.75 2.27
C LEU A 8 -2.64 4.28 0.90
N LEU A 9 -1.43 4.66 0.54
CA LEU A 9 -0.81 4.23 -0.72
C LEU A 9 -0.32 2.78 -0.58
N ASP A 10 -0.78 1.93 -1.48
CA ASP A 10 -0.27 0.56 -1.63
C ASP A 10 1.14 0.56 -2.25
N THR A 11 1.90 -0.51 -2.03
CA THR A 11 3.26 -0.68 -2.56
C THR A 11 3.31 -0.58 -4.08
N CYS A 12 2.28 -1.09 -4.78
CA CYS A 12 2.24 -1.02 -6.24
C CYS A 12 2.16 0.42 -6.77
N ILE A 13 1.68 1.37 -5.96
CA ILE A 13 1.62 2.79 -6.25
C ILE A 13 2.93 3.47 -5.84
N VAL A 14 3.35 3.26 -4.60
CA VAL A 14 4.57 3.88 -4.05
C VAL A 14 5.81 3.53 -4.87
N SER A 15 5.94 2.28 -5.30
CA SER A 15 7.06 1.82 -6.12
C SER A 15 7.12 2.44 -7.52
N GLN A 16 6.05 3.05 -8.03
CA GLN A 16 6.08 3.77 -9.31
C GLN A 16 6.95 5.04 -9.21
N PHE A 17 6.99 5.68 -8.05
CA PHE A 17 7.77 6.89 -7.82
C PHE A 17 9.27 6.64 -7.67
N ALA A 18 9.69 5.37 -7.58
CA ALA A 18 11.09 4.97 -7.62
C ALA A 18 11.66 4.93 -9.06
N TYR A 19 10.80 5.02 -10.09
CA TYR A 19 11.25 5.09 -11.48
C TYR A 19 11.55 6.54 -11.86
N LYS A 20 12.52 6.73 -12.76
CA LYS A 20 12.90 8.05 -13.30
C LYS A 20 11.71 8.79 -13.91
N ASN A 21 10.80 8.06 -14.57
CA ASN A 21 9.61 8.60 -15.21
C ASN A 21 8.39 7.81 -14.71
N PRO A 22 7.75 8.21 -13.60
CA PRO A 22 6.49 7.62 -13.16
C PRO A 22 5.38 7.88 -14.20
N PRO A 23 4.32 7.06 -14.25
CA PRO A 23 3.17 7.30 -15.12
C PRO A 23 2.58 8.70 -14.93
N THR A 24 2.25 9.37 -16.03
CA THR A 24 1.79 10.78 -15.98
C THR A 24 0.44 10.89 -15.27
N GLU A 25 -0.42 9.89 -15.42
CA GLU A 25 -1.72 9.77 -14.75
C GLU A 25 -1.54 9.80 -13.23
N LEU A 26 -0.56 9.04 -12.72
CA LEU A 26 -0.28 8.97 -11.29
C LEU A 26 0.33 10.28 -10.76
N ILE A 27 1.19 10.94 -11.54
CA ILE A 27 1.74 12.27 -11.19
C ILE A 27 0.60 13.28 -11.10
N THR A 28 -0.32 13.28 -12.06
CA THR A 28 -1.48 14.17 -12.08
C THR A 28 -2.39 13.89 -10.89
N TRP A 29 -2.67 12.62 -10.59
CA TRP A 29 -3.53 12.24 -9.47
C TRP A 29 -2.93 12.67 -8.12
N VAL A 30 -1.65 12.41 -7.86
CA VAL A 30 -1.03 12.84 -6.59
C VAL A 30 -1.08 14.36 -6.42
N LYS A 31 -0.97 15.14 -7.50
CA LYS A 31 -1.08 16.61 -7.45
C LYS A 31 -2.49 17.12 -7.10
N THR A 32 -3.51 16.28 -7.13
CA THR A 32 -4.87 16.67 -6.72
C THR A 32 -5.00 16.81 -5.20
N PHE A 33 -4.06 16.23 -4.43
CA PHE A 33 -4.03 16.32 -2.98
C PHE A 33 -2.67 16.84 -2.49
N PRO A 34 -2.64 17.68 -1.43
CA PRO A 34 -1.40 17.96 -0.71
C PRO A 34 -0.76 16.70 -0.12
N ASP A 35 0.58 16.65 -0.01
CA ASP A 35 1.31 15.45 0.45
C ASP A 35 0.86 14.93 1.83
N ILE A 36 0.38 15.82 2.69
CA ILE A 36 -0.14 15.49 4.03
C ILE A 36 -1.39 14.58 3.99
N TYR A 37 -2.06 14.45 2.84
CA TYR A 37 -3.16 13.52 2.64
C TYR A 37 -2.68 12.08 2.40
N PHE A 38 -1.40 11.84 2.16
CA PHE A 38 -0.90 10.49 1.93
C PHE A 38 -0.33 9.85 3.19
N ALA A 39 -0.41 8.53 3.23
CA ALA A 39 0.26 7.68 4.19
C ALA A 39 0.71 6.38 3.51
N ILE A 40 1.70 5.71 4.08
CA ILE A 40 2.11 4.34 3.72
C ILE A 40 1.99 3.43 4.94
N SER A 41 2.00 2.12 4.72
CA SER A 41 2.07 1.14 5.81
C SER A 41 3.52 0.67 6.00
N ILE A 42 3.88 0.25 7.21
CA ILE A 42 5.13 -0.50 7.44
C ILE A 42 5.23 -1.74 6.53
N SER A 43 4.10 -2.33 6.11
CA SER A 43 4.07 -3.40 5.10
C SER A 43 4.66 -2.99 3.77
N THR A 44 4.42 -1.75 3.35
CA THR A 44 4.96 -1.18 2.10
C THR A 44 6.48 -1.11 2.18
N VAL A 45 7.02 -0.67 3.32
CA VAL A 45 8.47 -0.64 3.56
C VAL A 45 9.06 -2.06 3.52
N ILE A 46 8.43 -3.02 4.20
CA ILE A 46 8.86 -4.43 4.18
C ILE A 46 8.90 -4.98 2.74
N GLU A 47 7.90 -4.67 1.93
CA GLU A 47 7.82 -5.16 0.56
C GLU A 47 8.88 -4.54 -0.35
N ILE A 48 9.12 -3.23 -0.24
CA ILE A 48 10.15 -2.54 -0.99
C ILE A 48 11.53 -3.06 -0.59
N GLN A 49 11.81 -3.19 0.72
CA GLN A 49 13.09 -3.73 1.20
C GLN A 49 13.34 -5.14 0.66
N LYS A 50 12.34 -6.03 0.74
CA LYS A 50 12.44 -7.37 0.14
C LYS A 50 12.76 -7.30 -1.35
N GLY A 51 12.15 -6.37 -2.08
CA GLY A 51 12.45 -6.11 -3.50
C GLY A 51 13.90 -5.71 -3.72
N ILE A 52 14.45 -4.85 -2.85
CA ILE A 52 15.86 -4.42 -2.89
C ILE A 52 16.79 -5.61 -2.61
N GLU A 53 16.52 -6.41 -1.58
CA GLU A 53 17.33 -7.60 -1.26
C GLU A 53 17.34 -8.63 -2.40
N ASN A 54 16.20 -8.80 -3.08
CA ASN A 54 16.14 -9.67 -4.25
C ASN A 54 17.03 -9.15 -5.39
N LEU A 55 17.03 -7.84 -5.65
CA LEU A 55 17.92 -7.23 -6.65
C LEU A 55 19.39 -7.38 -6.26
N ARG A 56 19.72 -7.17 -4.98
CA ARG A 56 21.07 -7.35 -4.42
C ARG A 56 21.56 -8.79 -4.57
N SER A 57 20.69 -9.76 -4.27
CA SER A 57 20.98 -11.20 -4.42
C SER A 57 21.25 -11.59 -5.88
N CYS A 58 20.66 -10.86 -6.84
CA CYS A 58 20.92 -11.03 -8.26
C CYS A 58 22.12 -10.20 -8.79
N GLY A 59 22.86 -9.50 -7.94
CA GLY A 59 23.99 -8.66 -8.35
C GLY A 59 23.60 -7.41 -9.13
N SER A 60 22.35 -6.94 -8.99
CA SER A 60 21.87 -5.76 -9.70
C SER A 60 22.41 -4.47 -9.05
N ALA A 61 23.11 -3.66 -9.83
CA ALA A 61 23.56 -2.32 -9.42
C ALA A 61 22.40 -1.35 -9.09
N ARG A 62 21.13 -1.72 -9.38
CA ARG A 62 19.95 -0.94 -9.04
C ARG A 62 19.61 -1.01 -7.55
N ALA A 63 20.10 -2.02 -6.82
CA ALA A 63 19.77 -2.22 -5.42
C ALA A 63 20.13 -1.01 -4.56
N ASP A 64 21.36 -0.50 -4.68
CA ASP A 64 21.84 0.62 -3.84
C ASP A 64 21.07 1.92 -4.13
N ALA A 65 20.78 2.21 -5.41
CA ALA A 65 19.97 3.37 -5.77
C ALA A 65 18.52 3.29 -5.23
N LEU A 66 17.95 2.08 -5.12
CA LEU A 66 16.63 1.89 -4.52
C LEU A 66 16.66 1.93 -2.99
N GLU A 67 17.76 1.49 -2.36
CA GLU A 67 17.99 1.64 -0.92
C GLU A 67 18.02 3.13 -0.55
N GLU A 68 18.84 3.93 -1.26
CA GLU A 68 18.91 5.38 -1.04
C GLU A 68 17.55 6.07 -1.26
N TRP A 69 16.79 5.65 -2.26
CA TRP A 69 15.45 6.17 -2.50
C TRP A 69 14.47 5.80 -1.36
N LEU A 70 14.54 4.58 -0.84
CA LEU A 70 13.72 4.16 0.29
C LEU A 70 14.10 4.91 1.56
N ASP A 71 15.38 5.13 1.82
CA ASP A 71 15.86 5.95 2.94
C ASP A 71 15.32 7.38 2.88
N GLN A 72 15.33 8.00 1.69
CA GLN A 72 14.74 9.33 1.48
C GLN A 72 13.23 9.34 1.71
N LEU A 73 12.52 8.31 1.26
CA LEU A 73 11.08 8.16 1.50
C LEU A 73 10.78 8.06 3.00
N ILE A 74 11.55 7.26 3.74
CA ILE A 74 11.38 7.06 5.19
C ILE A 74 11.75 8.33 5.97
N ALA A 75 12.74 9.08 5.52
CA ALA A 75 13.17 10.33 6.13
C ALA A 75 12.23 11.52 5.82
N SER A 76 11.28 11.36 4.89
CA SER A 76 10.31 12.39 4.53
C SER A 76 9.22 12.57 5.59
N ASP A 77 8.41 13.63 5.44
CA ASP A 77 7.24 13.89 6.31
C ASP A 77 6.03 12.96 6.01
N LEU A 78 6.19 11.98 5.11
CA LEU A 78 5.14 11.02 4.77
C LEU A 78 4.82 10.13 5.97
N LEU A 79 3.54 10.09 6.37
CA LEU A 79 3.12 9.30 7.52
C LEU A 79 3.28 7.80 7.22
N CYS A 80 4.10 7.10 8.02
CA CYS A 80 4.20 5.65 8.01
C CYS A 80 3.38 5.04 9.16
N LEU A 81 2.39 4.21 8.81
CA LEU A 81 1.48 3.57 9.76
C LEU A 81 2.08 2.27 10.30
N ASN A 82 2.08 2.15 11.62
CA ASN A 82 2.63 1.00 12.33
C ASN A 82 1.63 -0.17 12.42
N HIS A 83 2.15 -1.37 12.65
CA HIS A 83 1.36 -2.52 13.07
C HIS A 83 1.28 -2.57 14.59
N ASP A 84 0.19 -2.07 15.16
CA ASP A 84 -0.11 -2.26 16.58
C ASP A 84 -0.82 -3.59 16.83
N VAL A 85 -1.09 -3.89 18.11
CA VAL A 85 -1.80 -5.10 18.52
C VAL A 85 -3.19 -5.20 17.88
N LYS A 86 -3.86 -4.09 17.59
CA LYS A 86 -5.18 -4.09 16.94
C LYS A 86 -5.05 -4.45 15.46
N THR A 87 -4.06 -3.92 14.75
CA THR A 87 -3.75 -4.32 13.36
C THR A 87 -3.42 -5.80 13.28
N ALA A 88 -2.56 -6.30 14.19
CA ALA A 88 -2.19 -7.72 14.25
C ALA A 88 -3.42 -8.64 14.46
N ARG A 89 -4.38 -8.24 15.29
CA ARG A 89 -5.64 -8.98 15.48
C ARG A 89 -6.52 -9.01 14.24
N ILE A 90 -6.53 -7.94 13.43
CA ILE A 90 -7.26 -7.92 12.15
C ILE A 90 -6.57 -8.88 11.17
N ILE A 91 -5.25 -8.81 11.04
CA ILE A 91 -4.46 -9.74 10.19
C ILE A 91 -4.72 -11.19 10.58
N GLY A 92 -4.68 -11.51 11.89
CA GLY A 92 -4.96 -12.85 12.41
C GLY A 92 -6.34 -13.38 12.04
N ARG A 93 -7.35 -12.51 11.96
CA ARG A 93 -8.68 -12.88 11.45
C ARG A 93 -8.70 -13.06 9.93
N MET A 94 -7.98 -12.23 9.19
CA MET A 94 -7.93 -12.35 7.73
C MET A 94 -7.26 -13.65 7.28
N ILE A 95 -6.15 -14.04 7.90
CA ILE A 95 -5.43 -15.28 7.55
C ILE A 95 -6.22 -16.55 7.90
N SER A 96 -7.24 -16.48 8.77
CA SER A 96 -8.10 -17.63 9.06
C SER A 96 -9.19 -17.85 7.99
N ILE A 97 -9.42 -16.89 7.08
CA ILE A 97 -10.44 -16.99 6.03
C ILE A 97 -9.92 -17.82 4.86
N PRO A 98 -10.56 -18.97 4.53
CA PRO A 98 -10.11 -19.82 3.42
C PRO A 98 -10.08 -19.12 2.07
N ALA A 99 -11.04 -18.23 1.80
CA ALA A 99 -11.13 -17.48 0.55
C ALA A 99 -9.92 -16.53 0.33
N LEU A 100 -9.26 -16.08 1.40
CA LEU A 100 -8.11 -15.16 1.33
C LEU A 100 -6.76 -15.89 1.32
N LYS A 101 -6.75 -17.24 1.32
CA LYS A 101 -5.52 -18.05 1.40
C LYS A 101 -4.49 -17.70 0.32
N SER A 102 -4.94 -17.46 -0.90
CA SER A 102 -4.07 -17.10 -2.03
C SER A 102 -3.28 -15.80 -1.81
N LEU A 103 -3.75 -14.92 -0.91
CA LEU A 103 -3.10 -13.63 -0.64
C LEU A 103 -1.93 -13.76 0.34
N TRP A 104 -1.87 -14.81 1.15
CA TRP A 104 -0.86 -14.97 2.20
C TRP A 104 -0.10 -16.30 2.18
N ILE A 105 -0.56 -17.28 1.40
CA ILE A 105 0.18 -18.51 1.13
C ILE A 105 0.93 -18.31 -0.19
N PRO A 106 2.28 -18.23 -0.18
CA PRO A 106 3.06 -18.13 -1.39
C PRO A 106 2.81 -19.30 -2.33
N ASP A 107 2.53 -19.00 -3.61
CA ASP A 107 2.67 -20.02 -4.66
C ASP A 107 4.16 -20.28 -4.89
N PRO A 108 4.66 -21.51 -4.63
CA PRO A 108 6.07 -21.85 -4.80
C PRO A 108 6.55 -21.74 -6.25
N ASN A 109 5.64 -21.72 -7.23
CA ASN A 109 5.96 -21.53 -8.64
C ASN A 109 5.93 -20.06 -9.08
N SER A 110 5.46 -19.15 -8.22
CA SER A 110 5.43 -17.73 -8.53
C SER A 110 6.84 -17.15 -8.48
N LYS A 111 7.23 -16.45 -9.55
CA LYS A 111 8.47 -15.65 -9.59
C LYS A 111 8.46 -14.49 -8.59
N LYS A 112 7.28 -14.11 -8.08
CA LYS A 112 7.08 -13.01 -7.12
C LYS A 112 6.07 -13.46 -6.05
N PRO A 113 6.47 -14.30 -5.10
CA PRO A 113 5.56 -14.77 -4.07
C PRO A 113 5.11 -13.60 -3.19
N LYS A 114 3.78 -13.44 -3.06
CA LYS A 114 3.16 -12.54 -2.08
C LYS A 114 3.26 -13.18 -0.69
N LEU A 115 3.56 -12.37 0.33
CA LEU A 115 3.69 -12.79 1.73
C LEU A 115 2.60 -12.16 2.61
N GLY A 116 1.40 -11.97 2.06
CA GLY A 116 0.27 -11.39 2.79
C GLY A 116 0.30 -9.87 2.93
N GLN A 117 1.12 -9.14 2.17
CA GLN A 117 1.19 -7.68 2.24
C GLN A 117 -0.17 -7.02 2.02
N ASP A 118 -0.95 -7.46 1.03
CA ASP A 118 -2.29 -6.94 0.75
C ASP A 118 -3.20 -7.04 1.98
N LEU A 119 -3.13 -8.15 2.73
CA LEU A 119 -3.88 -8.32 3.98
C LEU A 119 -3.39 -7.37 5.08
N GLN A 120 -2.09 -7.13 5.16
CA GLN A 120 -1.52 -6.25 6.17
C GLN A 120 -1.89 -4.77 5.89
N ILE A 121 -1.84 -4.35 4.63
CA ILE A 121 -2.27 -3.02 4.18
C ILE A 121 -3.78 -2.83 4.42
N ALA A 122 -4.60 -3.82 4.05
CA ALA A 122 -6.04 -3.80 4.34
C ALA A 122 -6.32 -3.72 5.84
N ALA A 123 -5.60 -4.47 6.66
CA ALA A 123 -5.73 -4.42 8.11
C ALA A 123 -5.37 -3.04 8.68
N ALA A 124 -4.31 -2.39 8.17
CA ALA A 124 -3.94 -1.04 8.54
C ALA A 124 -5.04 -0.04 8.13
N SER A 125 -5.54 -0.13 6.90
CA SER A 125 -6.65 0.69 6.41
C SER A 125 -7.88 0.61 7.32
N ILE A 126 -8.32 -0.59 7.66
CA ILE A 126 -9.46 -0.81 8.57
C ILE A 126 -9.16 -0.27 9.97
N ARG A 127 -7.96 -0.52 10.50
CA ARG A 127 -7.55 -0.06 11.84
C ARG A 127 -7.56 1.46 11.97
N TYR A 128 -7.09 2.16 10.93
CA TYR A 128 -6.96 3.62 10.94
C TYR A 128 -8.15 4.32 10.29
N GLY A 129 -9.10 3.58 9.71
CA GLY A 129 -10.28 4.13 9.04
C GLY A 129 -9.91 5.02 7.87
N ILE A 130 -8.97 4.58 7.03
CA ILE A 130 -8.45 5.33 5.88
C ILE A 130 -8.64 4.53 4.58
N PRO A 131 -9.06 5.16 3.48
CA PRO A 131 -9.15 4.49 2.18
C PRO A 131 -7.78 4.06 1.63
N ILE A 132 -7.79 3.08 0.72
CA ILE A 132 -6.60 2.54 0.06
C ILE A 132 -6.55 3.04 -1.39
N ALA A 133 -5.37 3.49 -1.84
CA ALA A 133 -5.07 3.76 -3.24
C ALA A 133 -4.17 2.63 -3.79
N THR A 134 -4.67 1.86 -4.76
CA THR A 134 -3.98 0.69 -5.33
C THR A 134 -4.38 0.42 -6.77
N ALA A 135 -3.47 -0.13 -7.57
CA ALA A 135 -3.80 -0.70 -8.87
C ALA A 135 -4.27 -2.18 -8.77
N ASN A 136 -4.04 -2.85 -7.63
CA ASN A 136 -4.37 -4.26 -7.40
C ASN A 136 -5.82 -4.44 -6.92
N ILE A 137 -6.78 -3.84 -7.62
CA ILE A 137 -8.18 -3.74 -7.17
C ILE A 137 -8.82 -5.09 -6.85
N SER A 138 -8.53 -6.14 -7.64
CA SER A 138 -9.13 -7.46 -7.44
C SER A 138 -8.82 -8.08 -6.07
N ASP A 139 -7.58 -7.93 -5.58
CA ASP A 139 -7.18 -8.52 -4.30
C ASP A 139 -7.88 -7.80 -3.14
N PHE A 140 -7.95 -6.48 -3.19
CA PHE A 140 -8.62 -5.68 -2.16
C PHE A 140 -10.14 -5.80 -2.19
N LEU A 141 -10.76 -5.99 -3.36
CA LEU A 141 -12.19 -6.32 -3.44
C LEU A 141 -12.47 -7.70 -2.83
N GLN A 142 -11.61 -8.69 -3.06
CA GLN A 142 -11.75 -10.00 -2.41
C GLN A 142 -11.66 -9.89 -0.88
N ILE A 143 -10.76 -9.03 -0.36
CA ILE A 143 -10.70 -8.75 1.08
C ILE A 143 -11.98 -8.05 1.56
N HIS A 144 -12.48 -7.07 0.80
CA HIS A 144 -13.67 -6.28 1.12
C HIS A 144 -14.92 -7.14 1.33
N GLU A 145 -15.06 -8.25 0.59
CA GLU A 145 -16.17 -9.21 0.77
C GLU A 145 -16.26 -9.79 2.19
N TRP A 146 -15.14 -9.83 2.92
CA TRP A 146 -15.05 -10.38 4.28
C TRP A 146 -14.76 -9.33 5.35
N PHE A 147 -14.10 -8.24 4.97
CA PHE A 147 -13.67 -7.17 5.86
C PHE A 147 -13.89 -5.81 5.17
N GLU A 148 -14.94 -5.12 5.57
CA GLU A 148 -15.32 -3.83 4.98
C GLU A 148 -14.15 -2.83 5.02
N LEU A 149 -13.71 -2.43 3.83
CA LEU A 149 -12.69 -1.40 3.65
C LEU A 149 -13.33 -0.01 3.74
N PRO A 150 -12.70 0.96 4.43
CA PRO A 150 -13.17 2.36 4.48
C PRO A 150 -13.28 3.04 3.11
N GLY A 151 -12.50 2.57 2.13
CA GLY A 151 -12.57 3.01 0.74
C GLY A 151 -11.46 2.38 -0.08
N LEU A 152 -11.65 2.33 -1.40
CA LEU A 152 -10.72 1.71 -2.34
C LEU A 152 -10.77 2.47 -3.67
N CYS A 153 -9.65 3.05 -4.08
CA CYS A 153 -9.53 3.74 -5.36
C CYS A 153 -8.33 3.26 -6.17
N ASN A 154 -8.47 3.33 -7.49
CA ASN A 154 -7.39 3.18 -8.44
C ASN A 154 -6.93 4.57 -8.89
N PRO A 155 -5.74 5.04 -8.47
CA PRO A 155 -5.25 6.37 -8.81
C PRO A 155 -4.83 6.51 -10.29
N ILE A 156 -4.62 5.40 -11.00
CA ILE A 156 -4.23 5.41 -12.42
C ILE A 156 -5.45 5.66 -13.31
N THR A 157 -6.60 5.07 -12.94
CA THR A 157 -7.87 5.24 -13.68
C THR A 157 -8.79 6.28 -13.05
N ASP A 158 -8.35 6.92 -11.95
CA ASP A 158 -9.11 7.84 -11.12
C ASP A 158 -10.52 7.30 -10.77
N THR A 159 -10.58 6.03 -10.37
CA THR A 159 -11.84 5.31 -10.14
C THR A 159 -11.96 4.84 -8.71
N TRP A 160 -13.09 5.13 -8.08
CA TRP A 160 -13.47 4.58 -6.77
C TRP A 160 -14.26 3.28 -6.96
N HIS A 161 -13.81 2.23 -6.27
CA HIS A 161 -14.45 0.91 -6.28
C HIS A 161 -15.22 0.63 -4.99
N VAL A 162 -14.83 1.29 -3.89
CA VAL A 162 -15.51 1.25 -2.59
C VAL A 162 -15.45 2.65 -2.00
N GLY A 163 -16.58 3.18 -1.54
CA GLY A 163 -16.66 4.50 -0.90
C GLY A 163 -16.21 5.64 -1.80
N ASP A 164 -15.88 6.77 -1.18
CA ASP A 164 -15.29 7.94 -1.80
C ASP A 164 -14.27 8.57 -0.83
N PHE A 165 -13.56 9.61 -1.30
CA PHE A 165 -12.71 10.42 -0.44
C PHE A 165 -12.95 11.89 -0.71
N ASN A 166 -13.63 12.53 0.22
CA ASN A 166 -13.84 13.96 0.24
C ASN A 166 -13.20 14.53 1.51
N PRO A 167 -11.89 14.84 1.47
CA PRO A 167 -11.24 15.43 2.63
C PRO A 167 -11.93 16.77 2.92
N SER A 168 -12.25 17.01 4.18
CA SER A 168 -12.75 18.32 4.59
C SER A 168 -11.66 19.35 4.28
N ILE A 169 -11.85 20.14 3.22
CA ILE A 169 -10.93 21.22 2.86
C ILE A 169 -10.94 22.21 4.02
N LYS A 170 -9.98 22.07 4.94
CA LYS A 170 -9.62 23.15 5.84
C LYS A 170 -8.70 24.07 5.06
N ALA A 171 -9.28 25.14 4.55
CA ALA A 171 -8.57 26.33 4.10
C ALA A 171 -7.62 26.85 5.18
#